data_AF-A0AB39VJK4-F1
#
_entry.id   AF-A0AB39VJK4-F1
#
_cell.length_a   1.000
_cell.length_b   1.000
_cell.length_c   1.000
_cell.angle_alpha   90.00
_cell.angle_beta   90.00
_cell.angle_gamma   90.00
#
_symmetry.space_group_name_H-M   'P 1'
#
loop_
_entity.id
_entity.type
_entity.pdbx_description
1 polymer ?
#
loop_
_entity_poly.entity_id
_entity_poly.type
_entity_poly.pdbx_seq_one_letter_code
_entity_poly.pdbx_strand_id
1 'polypeptide(L)'
;MKRIFISFCRSNDKNIIEKLIKNVTKSDFIHCEMIVGNTVYDYSEKLNKDGKMKWYLPNRLETRTYLENRAEIFEINFPEGEFGKIQNFVEEYFEKNNYDKNMKVFTIGDFGFGNEKYVKGSFSKNMTICSNFCFEVLKYIVKNYYANNQKFNEKIDEIQKKYDEKREYITWLFEMGEMMKIWN
;
A
#
# COMPACT_ATOMS: atom_id res chain seq x y z
N MET A 1 -9.60 19.40 2.25
CA MET A 1 -10.11 18.48 1.21
C MET A 1 -10.56 17.19 1.90
N LYS A 2 -11.83 16.76 1.79
CA LYS A 2 -12.34 15.51 2.40
C LYS A 2 -12.24 14.37 1.37
N ARG A 3 -11.01 13.94 1.05
CA ARG A 3 -10.74 12.95 -0.01
C ARG A 3 -9.66 11.99 0.44
N ILE A 4 -9.71 10.78 -0.09
CA ILE A 4 -8.70 9.75 0.14
C ILE A 4 -8.09 9.38 -1.20
N PHE A 5 -6.77 9.30 -1.24
CA PHE A 5 -6.04 8.88 -2.42
C PHE A 5 -5.02 7.80 -2.08
N ILE A 6 -4.71 6.97 -3.07
CA ILE A 6 -3.56 6.08 -3.03
C ILE A 6 -2.59 6.54 -4.10
N SER A 7 -1.37 6.86 -3.68
CA SER A 7 -0.28 7.24 -4.55
C SER A 7 0.63 6.05 -4.75
N PHE A 8 0.80 5.57 -5.98
CA PHE A 8 1.74 4.51 -6.33
C PHE A 8 2.98 5.11 -6.98
N CYS A 9 4.14 4.82 -6.40
CA CYS A 9 5.41 5.39 -6.81
C CYS A 9 6.16 4.40 -7.70
N ARG A 10 6.51 4.83 -8.91
CA ARG A 10 7.33 4.08 -9.88
C ARG A 10 8.81 4.11 -9.50
N SER A 11 9.50 3.02 -9.80
CA SER A 11 10.97 2.95 -9.71
C SER A 11 11.64 4.02 -10.56
N ASN A 12 12.81 4.50 -10.12
CA ASN A 12 13.68 5.30 -10.99
C ASN A 12 14.85 4.49 -11.60
N ASP A 13 14.87 3.18 -11.37
CA ASP A 13 15.84 2.20 -11.85
C ASP A 13 17.32 2.54 -11.53
N LYS A 14 17.55 3.43 -10.56
CA LYS A 14 18.91 3.73 -10.04
C LYS A 14 19.23 2.93 -8.78
N ASN A 15 18.21 2.46 -8.07
CA ASN A 15 18.34 1.74 -6.81
C ASN A 15 18.14 0.23 -7.02
N ILE A 16 19.08 -0.58 -6.54
CA ILE A 16 19.07 -2.05 -6.70
C ILE A 16 17.87 -2.71 -6.03
N ILE A 17 17.41 -2.17 -4.89
CA ILE A 17 16.23 -2.68 -4.19
C ILE A 17 14.96 -2.41 -5.00
N GLU A 18 14.88 -1.26 -5.70
CA GLU A 18 13.73 -0.92 -6.54
C GLU A 18 13.64 -1.85 -7.75
N LYS A 19 14.77 -2.10 -8.41
CA LYS A 19 14.87 -3.10 -9.49
C LYS A 19 14.44 -4.50 -9.04
N LEU A 20 14.84 -4.89 -7.83
CA LEU A 20 14.49 -6.16 -7.23
C LEU A 20 12.98 -6.28 -7.00
N ILE A 21 12.37 -5.25 -6.41
CA ILE A 21 10.91 -5.20 -6.22
C ILE A 21 10.20 -5.31 -7.57
N LYS A 22 10.58 -4.51 -8.58
CA LYS A 22 9.96 -4.58 -9.91
C LYS A 22 10.01 -5.98 -10.52
N ASN A 23 11.17 -6.64 -10.42
CA ASN A 23 11.38 -7.96 -11.01
C ASN A 23 10.52 -9.03 -10.33
N VAL A 24 10.40 -8.97 -9.00
CA VAL A 24 9.61 -9.93 -8.22
C VAL A 24 8.12 -9.69 -8.43
N THR A 25 7.65 -8.45 -8.25
CA THR A 25 6.23 -8.09 -8.36
C THR A 25 5.72 -8.02 -9.80
N LYS A 26 6.63 -8.03 -10.78
CA LYS A 26 6.37 -7.78 -12.21
C LYS A 26 5.59 -6.48 -12.41
N SER A 27 5.92 -5.45 -11.65
CA SER A 27 5.24 -4.15 -11.62
C SER A 27 6.25 -3.01 -11.65
N ASP A 28 5.90 -1.91 -12.32
CA ASP A 28 6.72 -0.70 -12.29
C ASP A 28 6.62 0.06 -10.96
N PHE A 29 5.61 -0.26 -10.15
CA PHE A 29 5.37 0.34 -8.84
C PHE A 29 6.15 -0.40 -7.76
N ILE A 30 6.84 0.37 -6.92
CA ILE A 30 7.76 -0.15 -5.89
C ILE A 30 7.36 0.28 -4.48
N HIS A 31 6.45 1.25 -4.37
CA HIS A 31 6.03 1.85 -3.11
C HIS A 31 4.64 2.45 -3.29
N CYS A 32 3.88 2.55 -2.21
CA CYS A 32 2.59 3.25 -2.21
C CYS A 32 2.33 3.97 -0.90
N GLU A 33 1.58 5.07 -0.99
CA GLU A 33 1.25 5.96 0.12
C GLU A 33 -0.26 6.21 0.17
N MET A 34 -0.81 6.34 1.38
CA MET A 34 -2.19 6.75 1.57
C MET A 34 -2.25 8.24 1.87
N ILE A 35 -3.07 8.99 1.13
CA ILE A 35 -3.29 10.41 1.35
C ILE A 35 -4.71 10.58 1.89
N VAL A 36 -4.87 11.10 3.10
CA VAL A 36 -6.18 11.40 3.70
C VAL A 36 -6.23 12.88 4.03
N GLY A 37 -7.05 13.61 3.28
CA GLY A 37 -7.07 15.07 3.34
C GLY A 37 -5.71 15.68 3.02
N ASN A 38 -5.08 16.32 4.01
CA ASN A 38 -3.76 16.97 3.84
C ASN A 38 -2.61 16.16 4.47
N THR A 39 -2.86 14.92 4.87
CA THR A 39 -1.87 14.04 5.52
C THR A 39 -1.52 12.89 4.59
N VAL A 40 -0.22 12.66 4.39
CA VAL A 40 0.29 11.48 3.68
C VAL A 40 0.86 10.51 4.70
N TYR A 41 0.35 9.28 4.70
CA TYR A 41 0.78 8.19 5.55
C TYR A 41 1.73 7.29 4.75
N ASP A 42 2.98 7.23 5.20
CA ASP A 42 4.08 6.62 4.49
C ASP A 42 4.78 5.55 5.35
N TYR A 43 5.15 4.44 4.72
CA TYR A 43 5.79 3.28 5.34
C TYR A 43 6.98 2.85 4.50
N SER A 44 8.20 3.06 4.98
CA SER A 44 9.40 2.68 4.26
C SER A 44 10.55 2.45 5.23
N GLU A 45 11.41 1.49 4.91
CA GLU A 45 12.58 1.14 5.72
C GLU A 45 13.50 2.34 6.02
N LYS A 46 13.58 3.30 5.09
CA LYS A 46 14.45 4.46 5.20
C LYS A 46 13.85 5.61 6.03
N LEU A 47 12.61 5.46 6.52
CA LEU A 47 11.93 6.50 7.30
C LEU A 47 12.16 6.29 8.79
N ASN A 48 12.75 7.29 9.45
CA ASN A 48 12.98 7.34 10.90
C ASN A 48 13.32 5.98 11.57
N LYS A 49 13.11 5.85 12.88
CA LYS A 49 13.43 4.60 13.59
C LYS A 49 12.36 3.52 13.35
N ASP A 50 11.11 3.93 13.23
CA ASP A 50 9.92 3.08 13.20
C ASP A 50 9.50 2.67 11.77
N GLY A 51 10.18 3.22 10.75
CA GLY A 51 9.91 2.93 9.34
C GLY A 51 8.61 3.53 8.83
N LYS A 52 8.02 4.50 9.53
CA LYS A 52 6.75 5.13 9.17
C LYS A 52 6.78 6.63 9.39
N MET A 53 6.16 7.42 8.53
CA MET A 53 6.14 8.88 8.65
C MET A 53 4.80 9.44 8.17
N LYS A 54 4.32 10.48 8.85
CA LYS A 54 3.26 11.35 8.33
C LYS A 54 3.90 12.57 7.68
N TRP A 55 3.47 12.90 6.48
CA TRP A 55 3.87 14.12 5.80
C TRP A 55 2.70 15.08 5.69
N TYR A 56 2.98 16.37 5.78
CA TYR A 56 2.05 17.38 5.30
C TYR A 56 2.06 17.36 3.77
N LEU A 57 0.90 17.22 3.14
CA LEU A 57 0.77 16.97 1.70
C LEU A 57 1.52 18.00 0.84
N PRO A 58 1.37 19.33 1.02
CA PRO A 58 2.16 20.31 0.26
C PRO A 58 3.67 20.06 0.31
N ASN A 59 4.22 19.77 1.48
CA ASN A 59 5.64 19.46 1.63
C ASN A 59 6.01 18.13 0.94
N ARG A 60 5.10 17.13 0.97
CA ARG A 60 5.34 15.85 0.30
C ARG A 60 5.39 15.99 -1.21
N LEU A 61 4.56 16.85 -1.78
CA LEU A 61 4.50 17.11 -3.22
C LEU A 61 5.78 17.80 -3.75
N GLU A 62 6.54 18.47 -2.90
CA GLU A 62 7.86 19.04 -3.24
C GLU A 62 9.00 18.00 -3.26
N THR A 63 8.71 16.74 -2.91
CA THR A 63 9.73 15.69 -2.94
C THR A 63 9.95 15.13 -4.34
N ARG A 64 11.16 14.60 -4.57
CA ARG A 64 11.62 14.08 -5.86
C ARG A 64 10.63 13.12 -6.54
N THR A 65 9.94 12.27 -5.79
CA THR A 65 8.98 11.31 -6.35
C THR A 65 7.84 11.98 -7.12
N TYR A 66 7.30 13.07 -6.58
CA TYR A 66 6.21 13.82 -7.21
C TYR A 66 6.73 14.80 -8.26
N LEU A 67 7.86 15.47 -8.00
CA LEU A 67 8.49 16.38 -8.97
C LEU A 67 8.97 15.67 -10.26
N GLU A 68 9.40 14.41 -10.15
CA GLU A 68 9.78 13.59 -11.31
C GLU A 68 8.58 12.90 -11.98
N ASN A 69 7.35 13.23 -11.57
CA ASN A 69 6.10 12.61 -12.08
C ASN A 69 6.11 11.08 -12.04
N ARG A 70 6.70 10.51 -10.96
CA ARG A 70 6.77 9.05 -10.75
C ARG A 70 5.61 8.52 -9.92
N ALA A 71 4.73 9.39 -9.44
CA ALA A 71 3.56 9.02 -8.67
C ALA A 71 2.33 8.91 -9.57
N GLU A 72 1.62 7.79 -9.45
CA GLU A 72 0.28 7.62 -10.02
C GLU A 72 -0.75 7.63 -8.91
N ILE A 73 -1.68 8.60 -8.96
CA ILE A 73 -2.61 8.89 -7.87
C ILE A 73 -4.02 8.40 -8.25
N PHE A 74 -4.63 7.66 -7.34
CA PHE A 74 -5.99 7.15 -7.44
C PHE A 74 -6.86 7.80 -6.40
N GLU A 75 -7.95 8.46 -6.82
CA GLU A 75 -8.93 9.04 -5.92
C GLU A 75 -10.02 8.01 -5.55
N ILE A 76 -10.33 7.92 -4.26
CA ILE A 76 -11.45 7.13 -3.74
C ILE A 76 -12.55 8.11 -3.33
N ASN A 77 -13.68 8.09 -4.05
CA ASN A 77 -14.82 8.95 -3.76
C ASN A 77 -15.77 8.28 -2.77
N PHE A 78 -16.28 9.05 -1.81
CA PHE A 78 -17.36 8.64 -0.90
C PHE A 78 -18.29 9.82 -0.57
N PRO A 79 -19.57 9.57 -0.26
CA PRO A 79 -20.55 10.57 0.16
C PRO A 79 -20.13 11.31 1.42
N GLU A 80 -20.72 12.50 1.58
CA GLU A 80 -20.44 13.34 2.73
C GLU A 80 -20.94 12.67 4.03
N GLY A 81 -20.03 12.44 4.98
CA GLY A 81 -20.34 11.81 6.28
C GLY A 81 -19.46 10.60 6.65
N GLU A 82 -18.88 9.91 5.66
CA GLU A 82 -18.07 8.69 5.90
C GLU A 82 -16.56 8.97 6.07
N PHE A 83 -16.10 10.13 5.60
CA PHE A 83 -14.69 10.54 5.67
C PHE A 83 -14.08 10.42 7.08
N GLY A 84 -14.80 10.89 8.10
CA GLY A 84 -14.29 10.92 9.48
C GLY A 84 -14.05 9.51 10.05
N LYS A 85 -14.91 8.55 9.72
CA LYS A 85 -14.74 7.15 10.18
C LYS A 85 -13.51 6.51 9.54
N ILE A 86 -13.34 6.72 8.23
CA ILE A 86 -12.18 6.17 7.51
C ILE A 86 -10.89 6.86 7.99
N GLN A 87 -10.92 8.18 8.19
CA GLN A 87 -9.78 8.92 8.73
C GLN A 87 -9.36 8.38 10.12
N ASN A 88 -10.32 8.14 11.02
CA ASN A 88 -10.04 7.56 12.33
C ASN A 88 -9.45 6.15 12.22
N PHE A 89 -10.00 5.31 11.34
CA PHE A 89 -9.45 3.97 11.10
C PHE A 89 -8.00 4.03 10.60
N VAL A 90 -7.71 4.90 9.63
CA VAL A 90 -6.35 5.10 9.09
C VAL A 90 -5.40 5.55 10.19
N GLU A 91 -5.81 6.50 11.01
CA GLU A 91 -5.00 7.04 12.11
C GLU A 91 -4.69 5.95 13.15
N GLU A 92 -5.71 5.24 13.62
CA GLU A 92 -5.55 4.15 14.59
C GLU A 92 -4.66 3.02 14.06
N TYR A 93 -4.87 2.62 12.80
CA TYR A 93 -4.06 1.57 12.19
C TYR A 93 -2.60 2.02 12.07
N PHE A 94 -2.38 3.28 11.65
CA PHE A 94 -1.04 3.83 11.52
C PHE A 94 -0.31 3.92 12.85
N GLU A 95 -0.99 4.34 13.92
CA GLU A 95 -0.41 4.43 15.26
C GLU A 95 0.02 3.06 15.79
N LYS A 96 -0.85 2.05 15.65
CA LYS A 96 -0.64 0.69 16.18
C LYS A 96 0.43 -0.11 15.43
N ASN A 97 0.72 0.23 14.16
CA ASN A 97 1.61 -0.57 13.31
C ASN A 97 2.90 0.16 12.93
N ASN A 98 4.05 -0.50 13.12
CA ASN A 98 5.37 -0.05 12.64
C ASN A 98 5.74 -0.75 11.33
N TYR A 99 6.80 -0.29 10.66
CA TYR A 99 7.25 -0.94 9.44
C TYR A 99 7.87 -2.31 9.72
N ASP A 100 7.43 -3.31 8.96
CA ASP A 100 8.03 -4.64 8.97
C ASP A 100 9.34 -4.65 8.18
N LYS A 101 10.46 -4.41 8.87
CA LYS A 101 11.80 -4.51 8.28
C LYS A 101 12.17 -5.95 7.90
N ASN A 102 11.51 -6.96 8.48
CA ASN A 102 11.80 -8.38 8.28
C ASN A 102 11.06 -8.98 7.09
N MET A 103 9.95 -8.38 6.65
CA MET A 103 9.24 -8.79 5.43
C MET A 103 10.13 -8.73 4.16
N LYS A 104 11.27 -8.02 4.22
CA LYS A 104 12.32 -7.98 3.19
C LYS A 104 12.93 -9.36 2.89
N VAL A 105 12.94 -10.27 3.87
CA VAL A 105 13.53 -11.61 3.72
C VAL A 105 12.67 -12.53 2.84
N PHE A 106 11.35 -12.26 2.73
CA PHE A 106 10.44 -13.04 1.87
C PHE A 106 10.66 -12.79 0.39
N THR A 107 11.12 -11.59 0.03
CA THR A 107 11.34 -11.17 -1.36
C THR A 107 12.76 -11.50 -1.87
N ILE A 108 13.70 -11.80 -0.96
CA ILE A 108 15.13 -12.04 -1.28
C ILE A 108 15.46 -13.55 -1.31
N GLY A 109 14.61 -14.42 -0.77
CA GLY A 109 14.83 -15.87 -0.73
C GLY A 109 15.00 -16.55 -2.10
N ASP A 110 14.59 -15.91 -3.19
CA ASP A 110 14.70 -16.44 -4.56
C ASP A 110 15.91 -15.91 -5.36
N PHE A 111 16.86 -15.23 -4.71
CA PHE A 111 18.15 -14.93 -5.35
C PHE A 111 19.08 -16.15 -5.36
N GLY A 112 18.69 -17.19 -6.11
CA GLY A 112 19.65 -18.02 -6.84
C GLY A 112 20.53 -19.00 -6.07
N PHE A 113 20.08 -19.58 -4.96
CA PHE A 113 20.69 -20.81 -4.42
C PHE A 113 19.59 -21.79 -4.00
N GLY A 114 19.44 -22.87 -4.75
CA GLY A 114 18.37 -23.85 -4.64
C GLY A 114 18.12 -24.37 -3.22
N ASN A 115 17.15 -23.78 -2.54
CA ASN A 115 16.59 -24.30 -1.31
C ASN A 115 15.07 -24.13 -1.36
N GLU A 116 14.36 -25.25 -1.49
CA GLU A 116 12.90 -25.38 -1.60
C GLU A 116 12.14 -25.04 -0.29
N LYS A 117 12.58 -24.03 0.47
CA LYS A 117 11.93 -23.67 1.73
C LYS A 117 11.65 -22.18 1.83
N TYR A 118 10.46 -21.81 1.36
CA TYR A 118 9.76 -20.61 1.81
C TYR A 118 9.64 -20.66 3.34
N VAL A 119 10.46 -19.90 4.06
CA VAL A 119 10.33 -19.80 5.52
C VAL A 119 9.16 -18.88 5.82
N LYS A 120 7.95 -19.44 6.03
CA LYS A 120 6.78 -18.71 6.56
C LYS A 120 7.18 -17.98 7.85
N GLY A 121 7.35 -16.67 7.78
CA GLY A 121 7.52 -15.83 8.96
C GLY A 121 6.18 -15.64 9.63
N SER A 122 6.20 -15.46 10.94
CA SER A 122 5.03 -15.05 11.68
C SER A 122 4.75 -13.59 11.37
N PHE A 123 3.50 -13.30 11.00
CA PHE A 123 2.98 -11.94 11.06
C PHE A 123 3.11 -11.45 12.49
N SER A 124 3.99 -10.48 12.73
CA SER A 124 3.90 -9.72 13.96
C SER A 124 2.64 -8.88 13.89
N LYS A 125 1.76 -9.00 14.90
CA LYS A 125 0.44 -8.34 14.91
C LYS A 125 0.50 -6.81 14.76
N ASN A 126 1.67 -6.20 14.97
CA ASN A 126 1.88 -4.76 14.99
C ASN A 126 2.91 -4.28 13.94
N MET A 127 3.15 -5.06 12.88
CA MET A 127 4.07 -4.71 11.80
C MET A 127 3.36 -4.73 10.45
N THR A 128 3.70 -3.79 9.56
CA THR A 128 3.09 -3.66 8.24
C THR A 128 4.10 -3.14 7.21
N ILE A 129 3.79 -3.29 5.92
CA ILE A 129 4.52 -2.65 4.80
C ILE A 129 3.60 -1.69 4.07
N CYS A 130 4.15 -0.82 3.22
CA CYS A 130 3.39 0.21 2.50
C CYS A 130 2.13 -0.32 1.79
N SER A 131 2.27 -1.46 1.10
CA SER A 131 1.18 -2.08 0.37
C SER A 131 0.15 -2.73 1.28
N ASN A 132 0.57 -3.46 2.33
CA ASN A 132 -0.36 -4.06 3.28
C ASN A 132 -1.20 -2.99 4.00
N PHE A 133 -0.56 -1.88 4.38
CA PHE A 133 -1.27 -0.74 4.96
C PHE A 133 -2.34 -0.18 4.02
N CYS A 134 -1.99 0.09 2.75
CA CYS A 134 -2.98 0.59 1.77
C CYS A 134 -4.10 -0.43 1.52
N PHE A 135 -3.78 -1.73 1.53
CA PHE A 135 -4.75 -2.80 1.37
C PHE A 135 -5.74 -2.89 2.53
N GLU A 136 -5.28 -2.83 3.78
CA GLU A 136 -6.18 -2.91 4.94
C GLU A 136 -7.15 -1.72 4.98
N VAL A 137 -6.70 -0.53 4.59
CA VAL A 137 -7.57 0.64 4.45
C VAL A 137 -8.59 0.44 3.32
N LEU A 138 -8.16 -0.03 2.14
CA LEU A 138 -9.08 -0.34 1.04
C LEU A 138 -10.10 -1.42 1.41
N LYS A 139 -9.65 -2.49 2.08
CA LYS A 139 -10.51 -3.57 2.56
C LYS A 139 -11.55 -3.03 3.52
N TYR A 140 -11.14 -2.18 4.47
CA TYR A 140 -12.07 -1.51 5.38
C TYR A 140 -13.11 -0.69 4.60
N ILE A 141 -12.69 0.13 3.64
CA ILE A 141 -13.60 0.94 2.81
C ILE A 141 -14.57 0.02 2.05
N VAL A 142 -14.09 -1.01 1.36
CA VAL A 142 -14.96 -1.89 0.57
C VAL A 142 -15.93 -2.67 1.44
N LYS A 143 -15.45 -3.28 2.53
CA LYS A 143 -16.28 -4.13 3.40
C LYS A 143 -17.31 -3.36 4.20
N ASN A 144 -17.06 -2.10 4.52
CA ASN A 144 -18.00 -1.28 5.30
C ASN A 144 -18.84 -0.36 4.42
N TYR A 145 -18.21 0.37 3.50
CA TYR A 145 -18.89 1.38 2.69
C TYR A 145 -19.45 0.80 1.38
N TYR A 146 -18.69 0.00 0.65
CA TYR A 146 -19.17 -0.70 -0.54
C TYR A 146 -19.70 -2.11 -0.24
N ALA A 147 -20.24 -2.34 0.95
CA ALA A 147 -20.62 -3.68 1.43
C ALA A 147 -21.58 -4.42 0.47
N ASN A 148 -22.46 -3.68 -0.21
CA ASN A 148 -23.42 -4.23 -1.16
C ASN A 148 -22.87 -4.34 -2.60
N ASN A 149 -21.66 -3.85 -2.87
CA ASN A 149 -21.03 -3.99 -4.18
C ASN A 149 -20.31 -5.35 -4.25
N GLN A 150 -21.02 -6.35 -4.78
CA GLN A 150 -20.51 -7.72 -4.89
C GLN A 150 -19.16 -7.78 -5.63
N LYS A 151 -19.02 -7.04 -6.73
CA LYS A 151 -17.79 -7.05 -7.54
C LYS A 151 -16.56 -6.55 -6.76
N PHE A 152 -16.71 -5.48 -5.98
CA PHE A 152 -15.61 -5.00 -5.13
C PHE A 152 -15.30 -5.95 -3.98
N ASN A 153 -16.32 -6.54 -3.37
CA ASN A 153 -16.14 -7.50 -2.29
C ASN A 153 -15.40 -8.76 -2.77
N GLU A 154 -15.83 -9.35 -3.88
CA GLU A 154 -15.17 -10.49 -4.50
C GLU A 154 -13.71 -10.18 -4.85
N LYS A 155 -13.44 -8.99 -5.41
CA LYS A 155 -12.07 -8.58 -5.75
C LYS A 155 -11.19 -8.42 -4.50
N ILE A 156 -11.69 -7.80 -3.44
CA ILE A 156 -10.96 -7.68 -2.18
C ILE A 156 -10.66 -9.05 -1.56
N ASP A 157 -11.62 -9.98 -1.61
CA ASP A 157 -11.43 -11.34 -1.10
C ASP A 157 -10.43 -12.13 -1.96
N GLU A 158 -10.44 -11.95 -3.29
CA GLU A 158 -9.44 -12.51 -4.20
C GLU A 158 -8.04 -12.00 -3.87
N ILE A 159 -7.88 -10.69 -3.66
CA ILE A 159 -6.60 -10.07 -3.31
C ILE A 159 -6.11 -10.57 -1.95
N GLN A 160 -6.99 -10.63 -0.93
CA GLN A 160 -6.67 -11.16 0.39
C GLN A 160 -6.20 -12.61 0.30
N LYS A 161 -6.93 -13.46 -0.43
CA LYS A 161 -6.57 -14.88 -0.62
C LYS A 161 -5.22 -15.02 -1.31
N LYS A 162 -4.99 -14.26 -2.40
CA LYS A 162 -3.70 -14.26 -3.11
C LYS A 162 -2.58 -13.76 -2.21
N TYR A 163 -2.81 -12.80 -1.33
CA TYR A 163 -1.81 -12.40 -0.35
C TYR A 163 -1.52 -13.51 0.66
N ASP A 164 -2.56 -14.18 1.17
CA ASP A 164 -2.36 -15.26 2.13
C ASP A 164 -1.55 -16.42 1.56
N GLU A 165 -1.67 -16.65 0.25
CA GLU A 165 -0.94 -17.66 -0.52
C GLU A 165 0.45 -17.19 -1.00
N LYS A 166 0.55 -15.99 -1.60
CA LYS A 166 1.74 -15.49 -2.33
C LYS A 166 2.47 -14.34 -1.65
N ARG A 167 1.85 -13.71 -0.65
CA ARG A 167 2.43 -12.65 0.20
C ARG A 167 2.90 -11.39 -0.53
N GLU A 168 2.28 -11.08 -1.68
CA GLU A 168 2.50 -9.85 -2.46
C GLU A 168 1.23 -8.99 -2.49
N TYR A 169 1.34 -7.66 -2.60
CA TYR A 169 0.15 -6.78 -2.65
C TYR A 169 0.21 -5.68 -3.72
N ILE A 170 1.41 -5.20 -4.09
CA ILE A 170 1.55 -3.94 -4.84
C ILE A 170 0.84 -4.01 -6.20
N THR A 171 1.04 -5.08 -6.97
CA THR A 171 0.45 -5.24 -8.30
C THR A 171 -1.08 -5.29 -8.26
N TRP A 172 -1.64 -5.94 -7.23
CA TRP A 172 -3.08 -6.15 -7.13
C TRP A 172 -3.83 -4.96 -6.53
N LEU A 173 -3.16 -4.16 -5.70
CA LEU A 173 -3.67 -2.87 -5.24
C LEU A 173 -3.86 -1.89 -6.39
N PHE A 174 -2.92 -1.88 -7.35
CA PHE A 174 -3.03 -1.07 -8.54
C PHE A 174 -4.24 -1.49 -9.40
N GLU A 175 -4.44 -2.80 -9.64
CA GLU A 175 -5.63 -3.31 -10.35
C GLU A 175 -6.94 -2.88 -9.68
N MET A 176 -6.99 -2.90 -8.34
CA MET A 176 -8.16 -2.43 -7.59
C MET A 176 -8.39 -0.93 -7.78
N GLY A 177 -7.31 -0.13 -7.74
CA GLY A 177 -7.36 1.30 -8.04
C GLY A 177 -7.93 1.58 -9.43
N GLU A 178 -7.47 0.86 -10.46
CA GLU A 178 -7.97 0.97 -11.83
C GLU A 178 -9.46 0.59 -11.94
N MET A 179 -9.88 -0.47 -11.24
CA MET A 179 -11.30 -0.84 -11.17
C MET A 179 -12.15 0.25 -10.52
N MET A 180 -11.66 0.91 -9.46
CA MET A 180 -12.37 1.98 -8.77
C MET A 180 -12.41 3.28 -9.58
N LYS A 181 -11.42 3.56 -10.44
CA LYS A 181 -11.46 4.68 -11.40
C LYS A 181 -12.64 4.57 -12.37
N ILE A 182 -12.95 3.37 -12.85
CA ILE A 182 -14.01 3.12 -13.87
C ILE A 182 -15.42 3.30 -13.29
N TRP A 183 -15.57 3.24 -11.97
CA TRP A 183 -16.87 3.30 -11.28
C TRP A 183 -17.16 4.68 -10.66
N ASN A 184 -16.25 5.63 -10.81
CA ASN A 184 -16.45 7.06 -10.58
C ASN A 184 -16.89 7.76 -11.87
#